data_AF-A0A4Q2Y4Z6-F1
#
_entry.id   AF-A0A4Q2Y4Z6-F1
#
_cell.length_a   1.000
_cell.length_b   1.000
_cell.length_c   1.000
_cell.angle_alpha   90.00
_cell.angle_beta   90.00
_cell.angle_gamma   90.00
#
_symmetry.space_group_name_H-M   'P 1'
#
loop_
_entity.id
_entity.type
_entity.pdbx_description
1 polymer ?
#
loop_
_entity_poly.entity_id
_entity_poly.type
_entity_poly.pdbx_seq_one_letter_code
_entity_poly.pdbx_strand_id
1 'polypeptide(L)'
;MLRPLFLPLVGCLGFLAAPLAGARPLPLEGPLALENNDLVVLLGDTLIERDGNYGHLETALTAAYAGKNIKFRNLGWSGDTPRCESRSYFG
;
A
#
# COMPACT_ATOMS: atom_id res chain seq x y z
N MET A 1 18.19 31.02 47.13
CA MET A 1 17.05 31.58 46.38
C MET A 1 17.47 31.72 44.93
N LEU A 2 16.61 31.25 43.99
CA LEU A 2 16.69 31.32 42.50
C LEU A 2 17.83 30.51 41.83
N ARG A 3 17.60 29.24 41.45
CA ARG A 3 16.90 28.63 40.28
C ARG A 3 17.87 28.32 39.11
N PRO A 4 18.08 27.04 38.75
CA PRO A 4 18.97 26.63 37.66
C PRO A 4 18.33 26.83 36.28
N LEU A 5 19.18 27.19 35.32
CA LEU A 5 18.86 27.42 33.91
C LEU A 5 18.60 26.08 33.21
N PHE A 6 17.37 25.59 33.25
CA PHE A 6 16.90 24.51 32.35
C PHE A 6 16.19 25.16 31.16
N LEU A 7 16.89 25.25 30.03
CA LEU A 7 16.33 25.62 28.75
C LEU A 7 15.67 24.37 28.15
N PRO A 8 14.33 24.33 27.96
CA PRO A 8 13.70 23.15 27.39
C PRO A 8 13.95 23.13 25.88
N LEU A 9 14.64 22.08 25.43
CA LEU A 9 14.79 21.68 24.04
C LEU A 9 13.44 21.12 23.55
N VAL A 10 12.43 22.00 23.49
CA VAL A 10 11.11 21.72 22.90
C VAL A 10 11.07 22.47 21.59
N GLY A 11 11.63 21.85 20.57
CA GLY A 11 11.70 22.40 19.22
C GLY A 11 11.42 21.30 18.21
N CYS A 12 10.23 21.37 17.61
CA CYS A 12 9.86 20.71 16.37
C CYS A 12 9.50 19.21 16.45
N LEU A 13 8.49 18.87 17.26
CA LEU A 13 7.57 17.78 16.91
C LEU A 13 6.40 18.34 16.09
N GLY A 14 6.72 19.01 14.99
CA GLY A 14 5.75 19.35 13.96
C GLY A 14 5.46 18.09 13.16
N PHE A 15 4.68 17.17 13.74
CA PHE A 15 4.06 16.09 12.96
C PHE A 15 3.14 16.79 11.97
N LEU A 16 3.61 16.92 10.73
CA LEU A 16 2.82 17.36 9.60
C LEU A 16 1.66 16.36 9.49
N ALA A 17 0.51 16.73 10.04
CA ALA A 17 -0.72 15.99 9.87
C ALA A 17 -1.08 16.06 8.39
N ALA A 18 -0.54 15.13 7.60
CA ALA A 18 -1.03 14.88 6.27
C ALA A 18 -2.53 14.61 6.41
N PRO A 19 -3.40 15.28 5.64
CA PRO A 19 -4.81 14.97 5.68
C PRO A 19 -4.92 13.49 5.33
N LEU A 20 -5.62 12.72 6.16
CA LEU A 20 -6.16 11.43 5.76
C LEU A 20 -7.10 11.73 4.61
N ALA A 21 -6.57 11.72 3.38
CA ALA A 21 -7.34 11.84 2.18
C ALA A 21 -8.37 10.72 2.24
N GLY A 22 -9.63 11.08 2.51
CA GLY A 22 -10.72 10.13 2.58
C GLY A 22 -10.76 9.35 1.26
N ALA A 23 -10.92 8.04 1.36
CA ALA A 23 -11.00 7.17 0.19
C ALA A 23 -12.13 7.68 -0.72
N ARG A 24 -11.79 8.27 -1.86
CA ARG A 24 -12.79 8.67 -2.84
C ARG A 24 -13.32 7.37 -3.46
N PRO A 25 -14.65 7.15 -3.49
CA PRO A 25 -15.19 6.00 -4.19
C PRO A 25 -14.72 6.06 -5.65
N LEU A 26 -14.14 4.95 -6.09
CA LEU A 26 -13.72 4.78 -7.47
C LEU A 26 -14.98 4.74 -8.37
N PRO A 27 -14.89 5.20 -9.62
CA PRO A 27 -15.98 5.03 -10.58
C PRO A 27 -16.39 3.55 -10.65
N LEU A 28 -17.70 3.29 -10.60
CA LEU A 28 -18.25 1.92 -10.68
C LEU A 28 -18.16 1.32 -12.08
N GLU A 29 -17.98 2.18 -13.10
CA GLU A 29 -17.90 1.78 -14.50
C GLU A 29 -16.61 2.29 -15.15
N GLY A 30 -16.07 1.45 -16.05
CA GLY A 30 -14.84 1.74 -16.78
C GLY A 30 -13.56 1.25 -16.10
N PRO A 31 -12.38 1.59 -16.67
CA PRO A 31 -11.09 1.21 -16.11
C PRO A 31 -10.87 1.79 -14.72
N LEU A 32 -10.13 1.08 -13.86
CA LEU A 32 -9.76 1.55 -12.53
C LEU A 32 -9.08 2.92 -12.63
N ALA A 33 -9.59 3.92 -11.89
CA ALA A 33 -9.12 5.30 -11.99
C ALA A 33 -7.85 5.56 -11.17
N LEU A 34 -6.73 4.95 -11.58
CA LEU A 34 -5.41 5.13 -10.94
C LEU A 34 -4.78 6.49 -11.29
N GLU A 35 -4.20 7.17 -10.31
CA GLU A 35 -3.47 8.43 -10.45
C GLU A 35 -1.95 8.21 -10.47
N ASN A 36 -1.19 9.24 -10.85
CA ASN A 36 0.26 9.14 -10.90
C ASN A 36 0.85 9.03 -9.49
N ASN A 37 1.80 8.11 -9.28
CA ASN A 37 2.41 7.78 -7.98
C ASN A 37 1.53 6.99 -7.01
N ASP A 38 0.41 6.43 -7.47
CA ASP A 38 -0.40 5.53 -6.65
C ASP A 38 0.39 4.30 -6.20
N LEU A 39 0.06 3.86 -4.98
CA LEU A 39 0.53 2.61 -4.41
C LEU A 39 -0.62 1.61 -4.40
N VAL A 40 -0.52 0.59 -5.25
CA VAL A 40 -1.53 -0.46 -5.40
C VAL A 40 -1.06 -1.70 -4.65
N VAL A 41 -1.89 -2.18 -3.74
CA VAL A 41 -1.67 -3.45 -3.04
C VAL A 41 -2.48 -4.54 -3.74
N LEU A 42 -1.79 -5.59 -4.17
CA LEU A 42 -2.39 -6.83 -4.64
C LEU A 42 -2.55 -7.76 -3.43
N LEU A 43 -3.79 -8.01 -3.03
CA LEU A 43 -4.16 -8.87 -1.91
C LEU A 43 -4.90 -10.10 -2.45
N GLY A 44 -4.56 -11.28 -1.94
CA GLY A 44 -5.24 -12.51 -2.32
C GLY A 44 -4.50 -13.75 -1.84
N ASP A 45 -4.84 -14.88 -2.42
CA ASP A 45 -4.30 -16.18 -2.06
C ASP A 45 -3.02 -16.52 -2.85
N THR A 46 -2.81 -17.82 -3.06
CA THR A 46 -1.75 -18.40 -3.90
C THR A 46 -1.64 -17.72 -5.26
N LEU A 47 -2.75 -17.33 -5.92
CA LEU A 47 -2.68 -16.69 -7.24
C LEU A 47 -1.88 -15.39 -7.16
N ILE A 48 -2.20 -14.53 -6.19
CA ILE A 48 -1.53 -13.25 -6.02
C ILE A 48 -0.10 -13.47 -5.53
N GLU A 49 0.13 -14.34 -4.54
CA GLU A 49 1.49 -14.61 -4.06
C GLU A 49 2.42 -15.08 -5.20
N ARG A 50 1.94 -15.98 -6.08
CA ARG A 50 2.76 -16.56 -7.14
C ARG A 50 2.87 -15.71 -8.40
N ASP A 51 1.97 -14.74 -8.61
CA ASP A 51 2.12 -13.77 -9.70
C ASP A 51 3.45 -13.01 -9.60
N GLY A 52 3.96 -12.79 -8.37
CA GLY A 52 5.29 -12.20 -8.14
C GLY A 52 6.47 -12.96 -8.77
N ASN A 53 6.32 -14.24 -9.14
CA ASN A 53 7.39 -15.02 -9.77
C ASN A 53 7.67 -14.59 -11.22
N TYR A 54 6.62 -14.17 -11.95
CA TYR A 54 6.72 -13.83 -13.38
C TYR A 54 6.19 -12.42 -13.70
N GLY A 55 5.48 -11.78 -12.77
CA GLY A 55 5.03 -10.39 -12.84
C GLY A 55 4.04 -10.11 -13.97
N HIS A 56 3.25 -11.11 -14.39
CA HIS A 56 2.35 -10.95 -15.53
C HIS A 56 1.26 -9.91 -15.26
N LEU A 57 0.65 -9.93 -14.08
CA LEU A 57 -0.40 -8.97 -13.72
C LEU A 57 0.16 -7.55 -13.62
N GLU A 58 1.31 -7.38 -12.94
CA GLU A 58 2.00 -6.09 -12.84
C GLU A 58 2.37 -5.54 -14.22
N THR A 59 2.87 -6.38 -15.11
CA THR A 59 3.25 -5.98 -16.49
C THR A 59 2.03 -5.53 -17.28
N ALA A 60 0.92 -6.29 -17.22
CA ALA A 60 -0.31 -5.94 -17.90
C ALA A 60 -0.89 -4.61 -17.40
N LEU A 61 -0.90 -4.39 -16.08
CA LEU A 61 -1.36 -3.13 -15.48
C LEU A 61 -0.43 -1.96 -15.84
N THR A 62 0.88 -2.17 -15.79
CA THR A 62 1.86 -1.14 -16.19
C THR A 62 1.67 -0.72 -17.65
N ALA A 63 1.40 -1.67 -18.55
CA ALA A 63 1.10 -1.38 -19.95
C ALA A 63 -0.25 -0.64 -20.11
N ALA A 64 -1.29 -1.06 -19.37
CA ALA A 64 -2.61 -0.42 -19.42
C ALA A 64 -2.60 1.02 -18.89
N TYR A 65 -1.71 1.34 -17.95
CA TYR A 65 -1.55 2.66 -17.32
C TYR A 65 -0.25 3.36 -17.73
N ALA A 66 0.18 3.15 -18.99
CA ALA A 66 1.41 3.71 -19.52
C ALA A 66 1.55 5.23 -19.25
N GLY A 67 2.75 5.65 -18.84
CA GLY A 67 3.05 7.05 -18.49
C GLY A 67 2.73 7.44 -17.04
N LYS A 68 2.13 6.55 -16.25
CA LYS A 68 1.95 6.75 -14.80
C LYS A 68 3.01 5.97 -14.02
N ASN A 69 3.54 6.57 -12.96
CA ASN A 69 4.48 5.93 -12.04
C ASN A 69 3.73 5.15 -10.95
N ILE A 70 3.07 4.05 -11.30
CA ILE A 70 2.34 3.22 -10.33
C ILE A 70 3.31 2.27 -9.62
N LYS A 71 3.17 2.12 -8.31
CA LYS A 71 3.94 1.16 -7.51
C LYS A 71 3.04 0.02 -7.05
N PHE A 72 3.46 -1.22 -7.25
CA PHE A 72 2.72 -2.40 -6.83
C PHE A 72 3.35 -3.05 -5.59
N ARG A 73 2.51 -3.61 -4.72
CA ARG A 73 2.91 -4.39 -3.54
C ARG A 73 2.12 -5.67 -3.49
N ASN A 74 2.82 -6.79 -3.52
CA ASN A 74 2.22 -8.10 -3.36
C ASN A 74 2.12 -8.42 -1.86
N LEU A 75 0.89 -8.59 -1.37
CA LEU A 75 0.59 -9.06 -0.02
C LEU A 75 -0.24 -10.37 -0.08
N GLY A 76 -0.05 -11.17 -1.13
CA GLY A 76 -0.71 -12.46 -1.26
C GLY A 76 -0.08 -13.53 -0.38
N TRP A 77 -0.91 -14.47 0.08
CA TRP A 77 -0.44 -15.60 0.88
C TRP A 77 -1.14 -16.91 0.50
N SER A 78 -0.38 -17.97 0.26
CA SER A 78 -0.90 -19.25 -0.22
C SER A 78 -1.89 -19.85 0.76
N GLY A 79 -3.06 -20.18 0.22
CA GLY A 79 -4.15 -20.75 1.01
C GLY A 79 -4.97 -19.74 1.81
N ASP A 80 -4.76 -18.44 1.65
CA ASP A 80 -5.64 -17.42 2.24
C ASP A 80 -7.10 -17.60 1.79
N THR A 81 -8.01 -17.42 2.73
CA THR A 81 -9.45 -17.32 2.47
C THR A 81 -9.91 -15.86 2.55
N PRO A 82 -11.16 -15.52 2.18
CA PRO A 82 -11.69 -14.17 2.41
C PRO A 82 -11.69 -13.71 3.88
N ARG A 83 -11.50 -14.63 4.83
CA ARG A 83 -11.28 -14.31 6.26
C ARG A 83 -9.82 -14.01 6.59
N CYS A 84 -8.94 -13.92 5.58
CA CYS A 84 -7.49 -13.84 5.72
C CYS A 84 -6.90 -14.97 6.57
N GLU A 85 -7.52 -16.15 6.50
CA GLU A 85 -6.99 -17.36 7.14
C GLU A 85 -6.04 -18.05 6.18
N SER A 86 -4.75 -17.95 6.47
CA SER A 86 -3.72 -18.67 5.73
C SER A 86 -3.74 -20.17 6.05
N ARG A 87 -3.47 -21.01 5.04
CA ARG A 87 -3.12 -22.42 5.25
C ARG A 87 -1.62 -22.59 5.17
N SER A 88 -0.93 -22.34 6.28
CA SER A 88 0.47 -22.73 6.41
C SER A 88 0.61 -24.26 6.36
N TYR A 89 1.34 -24.77 5.36
CA TYR A 89 1.92 -26.11 5.44
C TYR A 89 3.27 -25.97 6.14
N PHE A 90 3.34 -26.35 7.41
CA PHE A 90 4.61 -26.58 8.10
C PHE A 90 5.01 -28.02 7.81
N GLY A 91 5.87 -28.22 6.81
CA GLY A 91 6.53 -29.50 6.53
C GLY A 91 7.76 -29.68 7.40
#